data_AF-A0A177BAS0-F1
#
_entry.id   AF-A0A177BAS0-F1
#
_cell.length_a   1.000
_cell.length_b   1.000
_cell.length_c   1.000
_cell.angle_alpha   90.00
_cell.angle_beta   90.00
_cell.angle_gamma   90.00
#
_symmetry.space_group_name_H-M   'P 1'
#
loop_
_entity.id
_entity.type
_entity.pdbx_description
1 polymer ?
#
loop_
_entity_poly.entity_id
_entity_poly.type
_entity_poly.pdbx_seq_one_letter_code
_entity_poly.pdbx_strand_id
1 'polypeptide(L)'
;MSKTSKLAKYLPEIIKKDVVEDWVKGWGPGGQSVNTSSNCLVLKHLPTGIVIKCHETKSIETNRKRAYERLQVKLDQFKNGENSVVVQLENKLREKQKRNNISKNKHRETAKHWKEYIKNIN
;
A
#
# COMPACT_ATOMS: atom_id res chain seq x y z
N MET A 1 6.18 -14.71 -9.69
CA MET A 1 4.90 -14.64 -8.95
C MET A 1 4.94 -13.47 -7.98
N SER A 2 3.99 -12.54 -8.07
CA SER A 2 3.97 -11.29 -7.30
C SER A 2 3.92 -11.54 -5.78
N LYS A 3 4.64 -10.74 -4.99
CA LYS A 3 4.73 -10.84 -3.51
C LYS A 3 3.37 -10.79 -2.80
N THR A 4 2.33 -10.26 -3.47
CA THR A 4 0.96 -10.17 -2.97
C THR A 4 0.35 -11.55 -2.63
N SER A 5 0.75 -12.63 -3.33
CA SER A 5 0.06 -13.93 -3.19
C SER A 5 0.27 -14.65 -1.86
N LYS A 6 1.36 -14.37 -1.12
CA LYS A 6 1.64 -15.06 0.16
C LYS A 6 0.81 -14.55 1.33
N LEU A 7 0.41 -13.27 1.30
CA LEU A 7 -0.36 -12.65 2.39
C LEU A 7 -1.85 -12.93 2.28
N ALA A 8 -2.35 -13.22 1.08
CA ALA A 8 -3.75 -13.56 0.82
C ALA A 8 -4.25 -14.72 1.70
N LYS A 9 -3.38 -15.65 2.10
CA LYS A 9 -3.74 -16.78 2.98
C LYS A 9 -4.20 -16.35 4.38
N TYR A 10 -3.72 -15.21 4.88
CA TYR A 10 -3.99 -14.74 6.25
C TYR A 10 -5.05 -13.64 6.31
N LEU A 11 -5.57 -13.22 5.16
CA LEU A 11 -6.59 -12.18 5.07
C LEU A 11 -7.99 -12.81 5.07
N PRO A 12 -9.01 -12.07 5.54
CA PRO A 12 -10.39 -12.56 5.51
C PRO A 12 -10.86 -12.76 4.07
N GLU A 13 -11.56 -13.88 3.85
CA GLU A 13 -12.23 -14.14 2.58
C GLU A 13 -13.40 -13.17 2.39
N ILE A 14 -13.62 -12.73 1.14
CA ILE A 14 -14.71 -11.82 0.78
C ILE A 14 -15.80 -12.60 0.06
N ILE A 15 -17.01 -12.56 0.61
CA ILE A 15 -18.21 -13.10 -0.02
C ILE A 15 -18.69 -12.08 -1.06
N LYS A 16 -18.78 -12.50 -2.34
CA LYS A 16 -19.20 -11.61 -3.44
C LYS A 16 -20.59 -11.00 -3.27
N LYS A 17 -21.49 -11.68 -2.55
CA LYS A 17 -22.85 -11.21 -2.27
C LYS A 17 -22.90 -9.98 -1.38
N ASP A 18 -21.87 -9.77 -0.56
CA ASP A 18 -21.79 -8.67 0.40
C ASP A 18 -21.15 -7.41 -0.19
N VAL A 19 -20.85 -7.44 -1.50
CA VAL A 19 -20.08 -6.41 -2.18
C VAL A 19 -20.83 -5.91 -3.40
N VAL A 20 -20.88 -4.59 -3.52
CA VAL A 20 -21.41 -3.90 -4.70
C VAL A 20 -20.25 -3.27 -5.47
N GLU A 21 -20.28 -3.47 -6.79
CA GLU A 21 -19.30 -2.97 -7.74
C GLU A 21 -19.94 -1.95 -8.68
N ASP A 22 -19.44 -0.71 -8.65
CA ASP A 22 -19.84 0.33 -9.57
C ASP A 22 -18.65 0.84 -10.38
N TRP A 23 -18.86 1.06 -11.68
CA TRP A 23 -17.82 1.57 -12.57
C TRP A 23 -18.05 3.06 -12.86
N VAL A 24 -17.05 3.87 -12.54
CA VAL A 24 -17.07 5.32 -12.72
C VAL A 24 -15.95 5.76 -13.64
N LYS A 25 -16.07 6.98 -14.15
CA LYS A 25 -15.00 7.63 -14.92
C LYS A 25 -13.82 7.94 -14.00
N GLY A 26 -12.61 7.88 -14.54
CA GLY A 26 -11.39 8.25 -13.82
C GLY A 26 -11.42 9.73 -13.38
N TRP A 27 -10.58 10.08 -12.41
CA TRP A 27 -10.41 11.45 -11.94
C TRP A 27 -8.92 11.87 -11.98
N GLY A 28 -8.65 13.17 -12.09
CA GLY A 28 -7.30 13.76 -12.01
C GLY A 28 -6.81 14.41 -13.31
N PRO A 29 -5.54 14.86 -13.35
CA PRO A 29 -4.92 15.53 -14.51
C PRO A 29 -4.60 14.51 -15.62
N GLY A 30 -5.64 13.91 -16.18
CA GLY A 30 -5.56 13.01 -17.32
C GLY A 30 -5.95 13.70 -18.62
N GLY A 31 -5.47 13.16 -19.75
CA GLY A 31 -5.96 13.54 -21.07
C GLY A 31 -7.37 13.00 -21.34
N GLN A 32 -7.87 13.18 -22.57
CA GLN A 32 -9.21 12.74 -23.01
C GLN A 32 -9.55 11.29 -22.61
N SER A 33 -8.57 10.38 -22.69
CA SER A 33 -8.78 8.97 -22.36
C SER A 33 -9.23 8.72 -20.91
N VAL A 34 -8.74 9.51 -19.94
CA VAL A 34 -9.08 9.33 -18.51
C VAL A 34 -10.48 9.82 -18.20
N ASN A 35 -10.90 10.92 -18.84
CA ASN A 35 -12.20 11.53 -18.61
C ASN A 35 -13.35 10.80 -19.33
N THR A 36 -13.04 9.98 -20.33
CA THR A 36 -14.04 9.22 -21.10
C THR A 36 -14.17 7.78 -20.62
N SER A 37 -13.07 7.15 -20.21
CA SER A 37 -13.07 5.72 -19.87
C SER A 37 -13.65 5.46 -18.48
N SER A 38 -14.65 4.59 -18.39
CA SER A 38 -15.23 4.10 -17.13
C SER A 38 -14.45 2.91 -16.57
N ASN A 39 -13.17 3.11 -16.28
CA ASN A 39 -12.26 2.07 -15.80
C ASN A 39 -11.97 2.16 -14.28
N CYS A 40 -12.54 3.14 -13.58
CA CYS A 40 -12.42 3.27 -12.14
C CYS A 40 -13.48 2.41 -11.45
N LEU A 41 -13.05 1.51 -10.57
CA LEU A 41 -13.96 0.70 -9.77
C LEU A 41 -14.23 1.38 -8.42
N VAL A 42 -15.50 1.48 -8.06
CA VAL A 42 -15.99 1.78 -6.72
C VAL A 42 -16.54 0.50 -6.13
N LEU A 43 -15.85 -0.02 -5.12
CA LEU A 43 -16.18 -1.27 -4.44
C LEU A 43 -16.71 -0.94 -3.04
N LYS A 44 -17.95 -1.31 -2.75
CA LYS A 44 -18.58 -1.09 -1.45
C LYS A 44 -18.89 -2.43 -0.77
N HIS A 45 -18.37 -2.62 0.43
CA HIS A 45 -18.77 -3.75 1.28
C HIS A 45 -19.98 -3.34 2.13
N LEU A 46 -21.12 -4.00 1.93
CA LEU A 46 -22.39 -3.64 2.54
C LEU A 46 -22.38 -3.77 4.08
N PRO A 47 -21.88 -4.87 4.67
CA PRO A 47 -21.93 -5.05 6.12
C PRO A 47 -21.08 -4.06 6.93
N THR A 48 -19.92 -3.65 6.40
CA THR A 48 -19.01 -2.73 7.12
C THR A 48 -19.10 -1.28 6.63
N GLY A 49 -19.78 -1.04 5.50
CA GLY A 49 -19.85 0.27 4.87
C GLY A 49 -18.53 0.77 4.26
N ILE A 50 -17.48 -0.06 4.21
CA ILE A 50 -16.18 0.32 3.66
C ILE A 50 -16.30 0.49 2.13
N VAL A 51 -15.87 1.65 1.64
CA VAL A 51 -15.84 1.98 0.21
C VAL A 51 -14.40 2.13 -0.25
N ILE A 52 -14.04 1.42 -1.31
CA ILE A 52 -12.72 1.47 -1.96
C ILE A 52 -12.89 1.97 -3.39
N LYS A 53 -12.14 3.02 -3.74
CA LYS A 53 -12.01 3.48 -5.13
C LYS A 53 -10.65 3.04 -5.68
N CYS A 54 -10.65 2.44 -6.86
CA CYS A 54 -9.43 1.98 -7.53
C CYS A 54 -9.40 2.45 -8.99
N HIS A 55 -8.45 3.32 -9.29
CA HIS A 55 -8.10 3.77 -10.63
C HIS A 55 -6.57 3.81 -10.75
N GLU A 56 -5.96 2.65 -11.02
CA GLU A 56 -4.50 2.54 -11.11
C GLU A 56 -4.02 2.25 -12.52
N THR A 57 -4.80 1.52 -13.30
CA THR A 57 -4.43 1.13 -14.66
C THR A 57 -5.60 1.36 -15.61
N LYS A 58 -5.32 1.34 -16.92
CA LYS A 58 -6.35 1.35 -17.96
C LYS A 58 -7.20 0.06 -18.02
N SER A 59 -6.75 -1.02 -17.36
CA SER A 59 -7.40 -2.32 -17.40
C SER A 59 -8.42 -2.47 -16.26
N ILE A 60 -9.67 -2.72 -16.64
CA ILE A 60 -10.81 -2.99 -15.75
C ILE A 60 -10.50 -4.19 -14.84
N GLU A 61 -10.07 -5.31 -15.42
CA GLU A 61 -9.80 -6.54 -14.68
C GLU A 61 -8.67 -6.37 -13.64
N THR A 62 -7.63 -5.63 -14.01
CA THR A 62 -6.52 -5.32 -13.09
C THR A 62 -7.00 -4.44 -11.94
N ASN A 63 -7.80 -3.41 -12.22
CA ASN A 63 -8.36 -2.54 -11.19
C ASN A 63 -9.34 -3.29 -10.29
N ARG A 64 -10.13 -4.23 -10.83
CA ARG A 64 -10.99 -5.13 -10.04
C ARG A 64 -10.17 -5.92 -9.04
N LYS A 65 -9.16 -6.66 -9.50
CA LYS A 65 -8.28 -7.46 -8.62
C LYS A 65 -7.67 -6.61 -7.51
N ARG A 66 -7.12 -5.44 -7.85
CA ARG A 66 -6.50 -4.53 -6.87
C ARG A 66 -7.50 -3.96 -5.88
N ALA A 67 -8.72 -3.65 -6.30
CA ALA A 67 -9.77 -3.18 -5.40
C ALA A 67 -10.14 -4.24 -4.35
N TYR A 68 -10.28 -5.50 -4.78
CA TYR A 68 -10.53 -6.63 -3.87
C TYR A 68 -9.38 -6.85 -2.90
N GLU A 69 -8.13 -6.85 -3.37
CA GLU A 69 -6.94 -6.96 -2.50
C GLU A 69 -6.92 -5.85 -1.43
N ARG A 70 -7.22 -4.60 -1.83
CA ARG A 70 -7.31 -3.46 -0.90
C ARG A 70 -8.47 -3.62 0.08
N LEU A 71 -9.61 -4.12 -0.37
CA LEU A 71 -10.76 -4.37 0.50
C LEU A 71 -10.44 -5.45 1.54
N GLN A 72 -9.75 -6.54 1.16
CA GLN A 72 -9.32 -7.59 2.10
C GLN A 72 -8.43 -7.02 3.19
N VAL A 73 -7.44 -6.22 2.82
CA VAL A 73 -6.54 -5.57 3.78
C VAL A 73 -7.31 -4.63 4.71
N LYS A 74 -8.25 -3.85 4.17
CA LYS A 74 -9.06 -2.92 4.98
C LYS A 74 -10.02 -3.65 5.91
N LEU A 75 -10.58 -4.77 5.48
CA LEU A 75 -11.42 -5.63 6.34
C LEU A 75 -10.59 -6.28 7.45
N ASP A 76 -9.37 -6.73 7.16
CA ASP A 76 -8.46 -7.25 8.18
C ASP A 76 -8.11 -6.19 9.22
N GLN A 77 -7.76 -4.98 8.77
CA GLN A 77 -7.53 -3.83 9.66
C GLN A 77 -8.75 -3.48 10.49
N PHE A 78 -9.95 -3.56 9.91
CA PHE A 78 -11.20 -3.28 10.63
C PHE A 78 -11.49 -4.34 11.70
N LYS A 79 -11.26 -5.62 11.42
CA LYS A 79 -11.51 -6.73 12.35
C LYS A 79 -10.44 -6.85 13.44
N ASN A 80 -9.17 -6.75 13.05
CA ASN A 80 -8.03 -7.09 13.90
C ASN A 80 -7.26 -5.86 14.41
N GLY A 81 -7.50 -4.66 13.86
CA GLY A 81 -6.86 -3.42 14.28
C GLY A 81 -5.32 -3.49 14.22
N GLU A 82 -4.67 -3.25 15.35
CA GLU A 82 -3.21 -3.32 15.49
C GLU A 82 -2.64 -4.74 15.28
N ASN A 83 -3.46 -5.76 15.53
CA ASN A 83 -3.09 -7.16 15.31
C ASN A 83 -3.25 -7.59 13.85
N SER A 84 -3.67 -6.70 12.94
CA SER A 84 -3.69 -6.97 11.51
C SER A 84 -2.31 -7.42 11.02
N VAL A 85 -2.29 -8.48 10.21
CA VAL A 85 -1.05 -9.06 9.68
C VAL A 85 -0.27 -8.01 8.88
N VAL A 86 -0.98 -7.15 8.14
CA VAL A 86 -0.37 -6.08 7.36
C VAL A 86 0.29 -5.05 8.26
N VAL A 87 -0.39 -4.61 9.32
CA VAL A 87 0.14 -3.62 10.28
C VAL A 87 1.38 -4.16 10.99
N GLN A 88 1.35 -5.43 11.42
CA GLN A 88 2.51 -6.06 12.05
C GLN A 88 3.73 -6.11 11.11
N LEU A 89 3.52 -6.42 9.83
CA LEU A 89 4.59 -6.46 8.84
C LEU A 89 5.14 -5.06 8.53
N GLU A 90 4.27 -4.06 8.39
CA GLU A 90 4.67 -2.67 8.22
C GLU A 90 5.52 -2.17 9.40
N ASN A 91 5.11 -2.46 10.63
CA ASN A 91 5.87 -2.13 11.83
C ASN A 91 7.27 -2.78 11.82
N LYS A 92 7.37 -4.08 11.52
CA LYS A 92 8.66 -4.78 11.41
C LYS A 92 9.57 -4.17 10.33
N LEU A 93 9.02 -3.81 9.17
CA LEU A 93 9.77 -3.19 8.08
C LEU A 93 10.26 -1.79 8.48
N ARG A 94 9.41 -1.00 9.13
CA ARG A 94 9.74 0.34 9.64
C ARG A 94 10.88 0.27 10.65
N GLU A 95 10.84 -0.67 11.59
CA GLU A 95 11.93 -0.87 12.57
C GLU A 95 13.24 -1.27 11.89
N LYS A 96 13.20 -2.15 10.89
CA LYS A 96 14.39 -2.51 10.10
C LYS A 96 14.98 -1.29 9.37
N GLN A 97 14.14 -0.44 8.77
CA GLN A 97 14.58 0.78 8.10
C GLN A 97 15.21 1.79 9.08
N LYS A 98 14.60 1.98 10.27
CA LYS A 98 15.17 2.81 11.33
C LYS A 98 16.56 2.34 11.72
N ARG A 99 16.75 1.05 12.00
CA ARG A 99 18.06 0.46 12.34
C ARG A 99 19.10 0.72 11.25
N ASN A 100 18.73 0.50 9.98
CA ASN A 100 19.61 0.75 8.85
C ASN A 100 19.99 2.23 8.72
N ASN A 101 19.05 3.15 8.91
CA ASN A 101 19.31 4.59 8.86
C ASN A 101 20.21 5.04 10.00
N ILE A 102 20.03 4.51 11.21
CA ILE A 102 20.93 4.77 12.35
C ILE A 102 22.35 4.34 12.02
N SER A 103 22.54 3.12 11.50
CA SER A 103 23.86 2.62 11.12
C SER A 103 24.51 3.50 10.05
N LYS A 104 23.74 3.94 9.04
CA LYS A 104 24.23 4.83 7.99
C LYS A 104 24.61 6.21 8.54
N ASN A 105 23.82 6.75 9.47
CA ASN A 105 24.11 8.06 10.05
C ASN A 105 25.39 8.04 10.87
N LYS A 106 25.56 7.02 11.73
CA LYS A 106 26.82 6.80 12.48
C LYS A 106 28.03 6.76 11.55
N HIS A 107 27.95 5.98 10.47
CA HIS A 107 29.03 5.90 9.49
C HIS A 107 29.33 7.25 8.83
N ARG A 108 28.29 8.03 8.48
CA ARG A 108 28.44 9.39 7.93
C ARG A 108 29.09 10.35 8.92
N GLU A 109 28.72 10.27 10.20
CA GLU A 109 29.28 11.12 11.27
C GLU A 109 30.75 10.80 11.51
N THR A 110 31.10 9.51 11.64
CA THR A 110 32.50 9.08 11.74
C THR A 110 33.32 9.53 10.54
N ALA A 111 32.80 9.39 9.32
CA ALA A 111 33.49 9.85 8.11
C ALA A 111 33.67 11.38 8.07
N LYS A 112 32.73 12.16 8.60
CA LYS A 112 32.87 13.62 8.74
C LYS A 112 33.96 13.97 9.75
N HIS A 113 33.95 13.37 10.94
CA HIS A 113 34.97 13.61 11.95
C HIS A 113 36.38 13.27 11.44
N TRP A 114 36.53 12.15 10.73
CA TRP A 114 37.81 11.78 10.11
C TRP A 114 38.27 12.79 9.05
N LYS A 115 37.37 13.29 8.20
CA LYS A 115 37.70 14.33 7.22
C LYS A 115 38.13 15.63 7.89
N GLU A 116 37.43 16.04 8.93
CA GLU A 116 37.75 17.25 9.69
C GLU A 116 39.11 17.13 10.40
N TYR A 117 39.38 15.97 11.00
CA TYR A 117 40.67 15.66 11.61
C TYR A 117 41.83 15.76 10.60
N ILE A 118 41.69 15.17 9.41
CA ILE A 118 42.70 15.24 8.35
C ILE A 118 42.93 16.69 7.89
N LYS A 119 41.85 17.48 7.77
CA LYS A 119 41.93 18.89 7.38
C LYS A 119 42.70 19.74 8.39
N ASN A 120 42.57 19.47 9.69
CA ASN A 120 43.23 20.23 10.75
C ASN A 120 44.72 19.87 10.95
N ILE A 121 45.22 18.82 10.29
CA ILE A 121 46.62 18.40 10.35
C ILE A 121 47.46 19.03 9.22
N ASN A 122 46.84 19.38 8.09
CA ASN A 122 47.47 20.08 6.97
C ASN A 122 47.36 21.60 7.13
#